data_AF-A0A928SIP4-F1
#
_entry.id   AF-A0A928SIP4-F1
#
_cell.length_a   1.000
_cell.length_b   1.000
_cell.length_c   1.000
_cell.angle_alpha   90.00
_cell.angle_beta   90.00
_cell.angle_gamma   90.00
#
_symmetry.space_group_name_H-M   'P 1'
#
loop_
_entity.id
_entity.type
_entity.pdbx_description
1 polymer ?
#
loop_
_entity_poly.entity_id
_entity_poly.type
_entity_poly.pdbx_seq_one_letter_code
_entity_poly.pdbx_strand_id
1 'polypeptide(L)'
;MYQTTDNLLLIGHGSRDAEAITEYQQFAEKLADSLALPVYPCFLEFADPPIVDGIRACVEAGARQVVALPLFLGPAGHQKNDVPAILNWAKTQWPQVGFKYGVPLGAQPQIISVLAQRAAEAIAASSAAIPAAETALLLVGRGSRDPDSNSEVYKIGRMLWEGRSYGWVESAFYSLTQPDIPTALERCIRLGARRVVVLPYLLFTGAICRRTGDQARAVQARHPDVEILVAEHLSLHPEIIEAVRYRYQEVVEGTATMTCDLCKYRHRFAGFEDEHGLPQTSDHHHGLRGVPHTHGPHGYSYEQALETLLPPRYQNGQKASPVPMAAAPLKYDVAGQVAWDEIWADFCDLALAGGPPHRGELLEPVLPEVVAANPQGYEKVLAELERGLRLVTGLAVVPSKSLGWIGLQCASEAMALWLLRAIVVENICVRREGQTLFLPAGPDFRLEYEIKNVITVAAKTHHYWSEHIMAGGA
;
A
#
# COMPACT_ATOMS: atom_id res chain seq x y z
N MET A 1 -1.17 40.37 -5.64
CA MET A 1 -1.54 40.01 -7.03
C MET A 1 -0.73 38.79 -7.39
N TYR A 2 -1.38 37.63 -7.51
CA TYR A 2 -0.74 36.40 -7.98
C TYR A 2 -0.26 36.62 -9.43
N GLN A 3 0.94 36.17 -9.78
CA GLN A 3 1.38 36.21 -11.17
C GLN A 3 0.46 35.30 -11.97
N THR A 4 -0.09 35.83 -13.07
CA THR A 4 -1.15 35.24 -13.91
C THR A 4 -0.73 33.98 -14.68
N THR A 5 0.29 33.24 -14.23
CA THR A 5 0.82 32.03 -14.87
C THR A 5 1.05 30.86 -13.91
N ASP A 6 0.64 30.98 -12.64
CA ASP A 6 0.84 29.94 -11.62
C ASP A 6 -0.43 29.08 -11.49
N ASN A 7 -0.30 27.78 -11.78
CA ASN A 7 -1.38 26.81 -11.63
C ASN A 7 -1.17 25.99 -10.34
N LEU A 8 -2.24 25.78 -9.56
CA LEU A 8 -2.20 24.96 -8.35
C LEU A 8 -2.59 23.52 -8.69
N LEU A 9 -1.66 22.60 -8.51
CA LEU A 9 -1.93 21.17 -8.50
C LEU A 9 -2.25 20.74 -7.07
N LEU A 10 -3.54 20.51 -6.78
CA LEU A 10 -4.00 20.06 -5.47
C LEU A 10 -3.95 18.53 -5.44
N ILE A 11 -3.14 17.96 -4.54
CA ILE A 11 -2.85 16.53 -4.48
C ILE A 11 -3.57 15.91 -3.29
N GLY A 12 -4.66 15.19 -3.55
CA GLY A 12 -5.33 14.34 -2.56
C GLY A 12 -4.66 12.97 -2.45
N HIS A 13 -4.91 12.25 -1.35
CA HIS A 13 -4.46 10.85 -1.23
C HIS A 13 -5.29 9.97 -2.17
N GLY A 14 -6.61 10.21 -2.17
CA GLY A 14 -7.62 9.50 -2.95
C GLY A 14 -8.42 8.53 -2.09
N SER A 15 -9.60 8.17 -2.59
CA SER A 15 -10.55 7.33 -1.88
C SER A 15 -11.29 6.44 -2.86
N ARG A 16 -11.70 5.26 -2.40
CA ARG A 16 -12.65 4.40 -3.13
C ARG A 16 -14.11 4.79 -2.85
N ASP A 17 -14.33 5.70 -1.90
CA ASP A 17 -15.65 6.20 -1.53
C ASP A 17 -16.02 7.41 -2.41
N ALA A 18 -17.10 7.29 -3.17
CA ALA A 18 -17.55 8.32 -4.10
C ALA A 18 -17.98 9.62 -3.40
N GLU A 19 -18.53 9.54 -2.18
CA GLU A 19 -18.90 10.72 -1.41
C GLU A 19 -17.65 11.51 -1.00
N ALA A 20 -16.57 10.81 -0.62
CA ALA A 20 -15.30 11.44 -0.28
C ALA A 20 -14.65 12.13 -1.50
N ILE A 21 -14.73 11.51 -2.68
CA ILE A 21 -14.27 12.12 -3.94
C ILE A 21 -15.08 13.39 -4.25
N THR A 22 -16.39 13.34 -4.05
CA THR A 22 -17.30 14.47 -4.31
C THR A 22 -16.99 15.64 -3.38
N GLU A 23 -16.80 15.37 -2.08
CA GLU A 23 -16.44 16.40 -1.10
C GLU A 23 -15.06 17.02 -1.40
N TYR A 24 -14.10 16.22 -1.85
CA TYR A 24 -12.79 16.71 -2.31
C TYR A 24 -12.91 17.61 -3.55
N GLN A 25 -13.73 17.24 -4.54
CA GLN A 25 -13.94 18.06 -5.73
C GLN A 25 -14.60 19.41 -5.38
N GLN A 26 -15.62 19.39 -4.52
CA GLN A 26 -16.25 20.61 -4.00
C GLN A 26 -15.25 21.48 -3.21
N PHE A 27 -14.31 20.85 -2.49
CA PHE A 27 -13.25 21.56 -1.80
C PHE A 27 -12.32 22.26 -2.78
N ALA A 28 -11.91 21.56 -3.85
CA ALA A 28 -11.04 22.12 -4.88
C ALA A 28 -11.70 23.30 -5.62
N GLU A 29 -13.01 23.22 -5.91
CA GLU A 29 -13.79 24.31 -6.50
C GLU A 29 -13.80 25.55 -5.59
N LYS A 30 -14.17 25.38 -4.32
CA LYS A 30 -14.15 26.48 -3.35
C LYS A 30 -12.77 27.08 -3.15
N LEU A 31 -11.73 26.25 -3.19
CA LEU A 31 -10.35 26.70 -3.09
C LEU A 31 -9.96 27.54 -4.33
N ALA A 32 -10.38 27.14 -5.52
CA ALA A 32 -10.14 27.89 -6.75
C ALA A 32 -10.79 29.28 -6.70
N ASP A 33 -12.05 29.36 -6.27
CA ASP A 33 -12.75 30.63 -6.06
C ASP A 33 -12.03 31.49 -5.03
N SER A 34 -11.62 30.87 -3.93
CA SER A 34 -10.94 31.53 -2.81
C SER A 34 -9.57 32.10 -3.18
N LEU A 35 -8.79 31.37 -3.99
CA LEU A 35 -7.47 31.80 -4.47
C LEU A 35 -7.54 32.69 -5.73
N ALA A 36 -8.68 32.71 -6.41
CA ALA A 36 -8.86 33.33 -7.72
C ALA A 36 -7.83 32.85 -8.77
N LEU A 37 -7.56 31.54 -8.78
CA LEU A 37 -6.63 30.91 -9.74
C LEU A 37 -7.05 29.46 -10.08
N PRO A 38 -6.59 28.91 -11.22
CA PRO A 38 -6.91 27.54 -11.62
C PRO A 38 -6.35 26.49 -10.65
N VAL A 39 -7.23 25.65 -10.10
CA VAL A 39 -6.89 24.50 -9.27
C VAL A 39 -7.14 23.21 -10.04
N TYR A 40 -6.11 22.38 -10.13
CA TYR A 40 -6.12 21.08 -10.79
C TYR A 40 -6.14 19.99 -9.72
N PRO A 41 -7.31 19.45 -9.36
CA PRO A 41 -7.40 18.34 -8.41
C PRO A 41 -6.85 17.05 -9.03
N CYS A 42 -5.98 16.36 -8.29
CA CYS A 42 -5.52 15.03 -8.63
C CYS A 42 -5.34 14.18 -7.37
N PHE A 43 -5.06 12.90 -7.57
CA PHE A 43 -4.90 11.94 -6.48
C PHE A 43 -3.64 11.10 -6.65
N LEU A 44 -3.01 10.81 -5.51
CA LEU A 44 -1.91 9.86 -5.46
C LEU A 44 -2.39 8.45 -5.81
N GLU A 45 -3.42 7.96 -5.13
CA GLU A 45 -3.95 6.60 -5.25
C GLU A 45 -5.47 6.58 -5.38
N PHE A 46 -6.06 5.40 -5.64
CA PHE A 46 -7.48 5.05 -5.52
C PHE A 46 -8.55 5.81 -6.32
N ALA A 47 -8.27 7.01 -6.80
CA ALA A 47 -9.20 7.86 -7.54
C ALA A 47 -8.48 8.60 -8.67
N ASP A 48 -9.17 8.93 -9.76
CA ASP A 48 -8.62 9.67 -10.90
C ASP A 48 -9.01 11.16 -10.83
N PRO A 49 -8.21 12.07 -11.42
CA PRO A 49 -7.02 11.81 -12.22
C PRO A 49 -5.77 11.56 -11.34
N PRO A 50 -4.79 10.76 -11.82
CA PRO A 50 -3.50 10.63 -11.15
C PRO A 50 -2.70 11.92 -11.21
N ILE A 51 -1.70 12.06 -10.34
CA ILE A 51 -0.86 13.26 -10.24
C ILE A 51 -0.24 13.65 -11.59
N VAL A 52 0.24 12.69 -12.37
CA VAL A 52 0.85 12.92 -13.68
C VAL A 52 -0.14 13.56 -14.67
N ASP A 53 -1.39 13.12 -14.65
CA ASP A 53 -2.42 13.67 -15.54
C ASP A 53 -2.83 15.08 -15.10
N GLY A 54 -2.89 15.33 -13.79
CA GLY A 54 -3.08 16.68 -13.26
C GLY A 54 -1.95 17.63 -13.65
N ILE A 55 -0.70 17.17 -13.63
CA ILE A 55 0.46 17.93 -14.13
C ILE A 55 0.30 18.19 -15.63
N ARG A 56 -0.02 17.16 -16.42
CA ARG A 56 -0.22 17.30 -17.88
C ARG A 56 -1.27 18.36 -18.19
N ALA A 57 -2.41 18.33 -17.49
CA ALA A 57 -3.46 19.33 -17.64
C ALA A 57 -2.97 20.76 -17.30
N CYS A 58 -2.13 20.92 -16.27
CA CYS A 58 -1.49 22.22 -15.98
C CYS A 58 -0.62 22.68 -17.15
N VAL A 59 0.22 21.79 -17.71
CA VAL A 59 1.13 22.12 -18.82
C VAL A 59 0.36 22.45 -20.10
N GLU A 60 -0.66 21.68 -20.44
CA GLU A 60 -1.51 21.91 -21.62
C GLU A 60 -2.28 23.24 -21.54
N ALA A 61 -2.61 23.69 -20.32
CA ALA A 61 -3.17 25.01 -20.07
C ALA A 61 -2.13 26.16 -20.13
N GLY A 62 -0.86 25.86 -20.45
CA GLY A 62 0.19 26.85 -20.61
C GLY A 62 0.91 27.26 -19.33
N ALA A 63 0.85 26.45 -18.26
CA ALA A 63 1.56 26.72 -17.02
C ALA A 63 3.06 26.89 -17.25
N ARG A 64 3.63 28.00 -16.77
CA ARG A 64 5.09 28.16 -16.63
C ARG A 64 5.59 27.72 -15.26
N GLN A 65 4.70 27.73 -14.29
CA GLN A 65 4.95 27.28 -12.94
C GLN A 65 3.76 26.47 -12.43
N VAL A 66 4.05 25.34 -11.81
CA VAL A 66 3.08 24.48 -11.12
C VAL A 66 3.43 24.45 -9.64
N VAL A 67 2.49 24.88 -8.82
CA VAL A 67 2.55 24.75 -7.36
C VAL A 67 1.87 23.44 -6.99
N ALA A 68 2.65 22.43 -6.63
CA ALA A 68 2.17 21.14 -6.16
C ALA A 68 1.94 21.21 -4.65
N LEU A 69 0.68 21.12 -4.22
CA LEU A 69 0.30 21.22 -2.81
C LEU A 69 -0.37 19.93 -2.33
N PRO A 70 0.26 19.19 -1.40
CA PRO A 70 -0.33 17.99 -0.83
C PRO A 70 -1.43 18.37 0.17
N LEU A 71 -2.66 17.93 -0.10
CA LEU A 71 -3.78 18.07 0.82
C LEU A 71 -3.76 16.94 1.86
N PHE A 72 -2.68 16.89 2.63
CA PHE A 72 -2.45 15.92 3.70
C PHE A 72 -2.40 16.62 5.05
N LEU A 73 -2.89 15.97 6.11
CA LEU A 73 -2.88 16.53 7.46
C LEU A 73 -1.51 16.49 8.14
N GLY A 74 -0.61 15.59 7.74
CA GLY A 74 0.72 15.48 8.33
C GLY A 74 1.77 14.89 7.38
N PRO A 75 3.05 15.01 7.73
CA PRO A 75 4.18 14.53 6.93
C PRO A 75 4.35 13.01 7.07
N ALA A 76 4.39 12.30 5.95
CA ALA A 76 4.57 10.84 5.90
C ALA A 76 5.25 10.42 4.58
N GLY A 77 5.43 9.11 4.38
CA GLY A 77 6.06 8.54 3.18
C GLY A 77 5.54 9.14 1.86
N HIS A 78 4.23 9.30 1.72
CA HIS A 78 3.62 9.91 0.53
C HIS A 78 4.09 11.34 0.22
N GLN A 79 4.31 12.15 1.24
CA GLN A 79 4.85 13.50 1.06
C GLN A 79 6.37 13.53 0.97
N LYS A 80 7.07 12.62 1.67
CA LYS A 80 8.53 12.59 1.74
C LYS A 80 9.17 11.87 0.55
N ASN A 81 8.46 10.94 -0.09
CA ASN A 81 8.98 10.05 -1.13
C ASN A 81 8.11 10.07 -2.40
N ASP A 82 6.85 9.63 -2.34
CA ASP A 82 6.05 9.35 -3.54
C ASP A 82 5.82 10.60 -4.41
N VAL A 83 5.28 11.67 -3.82
CA VAL A 83 5.03 12.93 -4.54
C VAL A 83 6.34 13.57 -5.03
N PRO A 84 7.41 13.69 -4.22
CA PRO A 84 8.71 14.13 -4.72
C PRO A 84 9.27 13.30 -5.89
N ALA A 85 9.12 11.98 -5.86
CA ALA A 85 9.55 11.12 -6.96
C ALA A 85 8.81 11.44 -8.27
N ILE A 86 7.48 11.63 -8.18
CA ILE A 86 6.64 12.06 -9.31
C ILE A 86 7.06 13.43 -9.84
N LEU A 87 7.28 14.41 -8.95
CA LEU A 87 7.68 15.75 -9.35
C LEU A 87 9.09 15.78 -9.96
N ASN A 88 10.02 14.96 -9.46
CA ASN A 88 11.35 14.84 -10.05
C ASN A 88 11.30 14.23 -11.46
N TRP A 89 10.47 13.22 -11.68
CA TRP A 89 10.19 12.71 -13.03
C TRP A 89 9.53 13.78 -13.90
N ALA A 90 8.55 14.52 -13.40
CA ALA A 90 7.86 15.57 -14.18
C ALA A 90 8.81 16.67 -14.66
N LYS A 91 9.81 17.04 -13.83
CA LYS A 91 10.87 17.98 -14.22
C LYS A 91 11.70 17.49 -15.43
N THR A 92 11.89 16.18 -15.59
CA THR A 92 12.60 15.65 -16.76
C THR A 92 11.73 15.64 -18.01
N GLN A 93 10.41 15.48 -17.85
CA GLN A 93 9.47 15.47 -18.98
C GLN A 93 9.13 16.88 -19.49
N TRP A 94 9.03 17.85 -18.58
CA TRP A 94 8.66 19.23 -18.89
C TRP A 94 9.70 20.23 -18.34
N PRO A 95 10.92 20.25 -18.90
CA PRO A 95 12.03 21.06 -18.38
C PRO A 95 11.78 22.58 -18.45
N GLN A 96 10.84 23.02 -19.28
CA GLN A 96 10.41 24.41 -19.40
C GLN A 96 9.45 24.88 -18.30
N VAL A 97 8.91 23.95 -17.49
CA VAL A 97 7.94 24.23 -16.43
C VAL A 97 8.63 24.19 -15.08
N GLY A 98 8.48 25.26 -14.30
CA GLY A 98 8.94 25.29 -12.92
C GLY A 98 8.00 24.53 -12.00
N PHE A 99 8.53 23.62 -11.18
CA PHE A 99 7.75 22.90 -10.17
C PHE A 99 8.13 23.34 -8.78
N LYS A 100 7.18 23.89 -8.04
CA LYS A 100 7.31 24.20 -6.61
C LYS A 100 6.49 23.20 -5.80
N TYR A 101 7.02 22.79 -4.64
CA TYR A 101 6.37 21.80 -3.79
C TYR A 101 6.09 22.38 -2.41
N GLY A 102 4.85 22.22 -1.94
CA GLY A 102 4.42 22.63 -0.62
C GLY A 102 4.53 21.54 0.44
N VAL A 103 4.43 21.99 1.68
CA VAL A 103 4.33 21.10 2.84
C VAL A 103 2.88 20.71 3.10
N PRO A 104 2.64 19.60 3.85
CA PRO A 104 1.29 19.25 4.32
C PRO A 104 0.65 20.40 5.10
N LEU A 105 -0.66 20.30 5.34
CA LEU A 105 -1.36 21.24 6.21
C LEU A 105 -0.67 21.31 7.58
N GLY A 106 -0.45 20.17 8.23
CA GLY A 106 0.24 20.10 9.52
C GLY A 106 -0.46 20.87 10.62
N ALA A 107 0.26 21.11 11.71
CA ALA A 107 -0.23 21.89 12.83
C ALA A 107 -0.36 23.39 12.50
N GLN A 108 -1.59 23.84 12.26
CA GLN A 108 -1.93 25.26 12.02
C GLN A 108 -3.03 25.75 12.98
N PRO A 109 -3.05 27.06 13.33
CA PRO A 109 -4.12 27.66 14.14
C PRO A 109 -5.53 27.39 13.60
N GLN A 110 -5.69 27.42 12.28
CA GLN A 110 -6.94 27.15 11.57
C GLN A 110 -7.47 25.75 11.89
N ILE A 111 -6.61 24.72 11.79
CA ILE A 111 -6.97 23.34 12.10
C ILE A 111 -7.42 23.19 13.56
N ILE A 112 -6.68 23.82 14.49
CA ILE A 112 -7.01 23.79 15.91
C ILE A 112 -8.36 24.48 16.16
N SER A 113 -8.62 25.59 15.47
CA SER A 113 -9.89 26.31 15.53
C SER A 113 -11.06 25.44 15.09
N VAL A 114 -10.93 24.75 13.94
CA VAL A 114 -11.98 23.83 13.44
C VAL A 114 -12.22 22.70 14.44
N LEU A 115 -11.17 22.06 14.95
CA LEU A 115 -11.32 20.97 15.93
C LEU A 115 -12.04 21.45 17.20
N ALA A 116 -11.74 22.65 17.68
CA ALA A 116 -12.42 23.24 18.83
C ALA A 116 -13.90 23.53 18.54
N GLN A 117 -14.22 24.03 17.34
CA GLN A 117 -15.60 24.25 16.90
C GLN A 117 -16.36 22.93 16.80
N ARG A 118 -15.78 21.89 16.18
CA ARG A 118 -16.38 20.55 16.10
C ARG A 118 -16.64 19.95 17.49
N ALA A 119 -15.73 20.14 18.43
CA ALA A 119 -15.94 19.72 19.81
C ALA A 119 -17.11 20.46 20.47
N ALA A 120 -17.16 21.78 20.31
CA ALA A 120 -18.22 22.63 20.88
C ALA A 120 -19.59 22.32 20.27
N GLU A 121 -19.67 22.11 18.95
CA GLU A 121 -20.88 21.71 18.23
C GLU A 121 -21.43 20.37 18.73
N ALA A 122 -20.56 19.36 18.87
CA ALA A 122 -20.94 18.06 19.40
C ALA A 122 -21.49 18.18 20.84
N ILE A 123 -20.83 18.96 21.70
CA ILE A 123 -21.27 19.19 23.08
C ILE A 123 -22.61 19.94 23.11
N ALA A 124 -22.78 20.98 22.28
CA ALA A 124 -24.00 21.78 22.23
C ALA A 124 -25.23 20.99 21.73
N ALA A 125 -25.00 19.94 20.93
CA ALA A 125 -26.05 19.02 20.49
C ALA A 125 -26.51 18.04 21.58
N SER A 126 -25.74 17.89 22.67
CA SER A 126 -26.12 17.05 23.82
C SER A 126 -27.01 17.83 24.80
N SER A 127 -27.98 17.13 25.39
CA SER A 127 -28.81 17.66 26.48
C SER A 127 -28.18 17.50 27.87
N ALA A 128 -27.08 16.74 27.99
CA ALA A 128 -26.43 16.48 29.26
C ALA A 128 -25.56 17.67 29.70
N ALA A 129 -25.75 18.13 30.93
CA ALA A 129 -24.94 19.18 31.54
C ALA A 129 -23.70 18.57 32.22
N ILE A 130 -22.69 18.20 31.43
CA ILE A 130 -21.41 17.67 31.94
C ILE A 130 -20.35 18.79 31.89
N PRO A 131 -19.67 19.10 33.01
CA PRO A 131 -18.63 20.12 33.04
C PRO A 131 -17.48 19.84 32.06
N ALA A 132 -16.90 20.90 31.51
CA ALA A 132 -15.75 20.78 30.60
C ALA A 132 -14.56 20.06 31.26
N ALA A 133 -14.33 20.29 32.55
CA ALA A 133 -13.27 19.63 33.32
C ALA A 133 -13.44 18.10 33.44
N GLU A 134 -14.66 17.59 33.26
CA GLU A 134 -15.01 16.16 33.26
C GLU A 134 -15.18 15.61 31.82
N THR A 135 -14.87 16.43 30.81
CA THR A 135 -14.94 16.09 29.39
C THR A 135 -13.54 15.89 28.83
N ALA A 136 -13.28 14.70 28.29
CA ALA A 136 -12.09 14.40 27.50
C ALA A 136 -12.37 14.61 26.01
N LEU A 137 -11.39 15.09 25.26
CA LEU A 137 -11.42 15.01 23.79
C LEU A 137 -10.55 13.84 23.34
N LEU A 138 -11.03 13.07 22.36
CA LEU A 138 -10.27 12.01 21.73
C LEU A 138 -9.99 12.39 20.27
N LEU A 139 -8.77 12.82 19.99
CA LEU A 139 -8.34 13.16 18.63
C LEU A 139 -7.94 11.89 17.88
N VAL A 140 -8.65 11.59 16.79
CA VAL A 140 -8.47 10.34 16.02
C VAL A 140 -7.74 10.62 14.71
N GLY A 141 -6.45 10.30 14.66
CA GLY A 141 -5.63 10.37 13.45
C GLY A 141 -5.63 9.08 12.63
N ARG A 142 -4.95 9.12 11.46
CA ARG A 142 -4.74 7.93 10.62
C ARG A 142 -3.80 6.90 11.22
N GLY A 143 -2.72 7.39 11.79
CA GLY A 143 -1.58 6.59 12.20
C GLY A 143 -0.67 6.26 11.03
N SER A 144 0.62 6.17 11.30
CA SER A 144 1.65 6.05 10.28
C SER A 144 2.82 5.22 10.79
N ARG A 145 3.58 4.64 9.87
CA ARG A 145 4.91 4.08 10.14
C ARG A 145 5.99 5.17 10.23
N ASP A 146 5.64 6.40 9.87
CA ASP A 146 6.50 7.57 10.06
C ASP A 146 6.17 8.23 11.41
N PRO A 147 7.12 8.27 12.35
CA PRO A 147 6.89 8.86 13.67
C PRO A 147 6.57 10.36 13.61
N ASP A 148 7.05 11.07 12.60
CA ASP A 148 6.78 12.51 12.40
C ASP A 148 5.28 12.75 12.19
N SER A 149 4.64 11.93 11.35
CA SER A 149 3.20 11.95 11.12
C SER A 149 2.39 11.72 12.39
N ASN A 150 2.81 10.76 13.22
CA ASN A 150 2.13 10.44 14.47
C ASN A 150 2.31 11.59 15.48
N SER A 151 3.51 12.18 15.54
CA SER A 151 3.84 13.28 16.44
C SER A 151 2.98 14.52 16.19
N GLU A 152 2.61 14.79 14.93
CA GLU A 152 1.72 15.91 14.58
C GLU A 152 0.32 15.77 15.19
N VAL A 153 -0.20 14.54 15.34
CA VAL A 153 -1.50 14.31 16.02
C VAL A 153 -1.38 14.68 17.49
N TYR A 154 -0.29 14.28 18.16
CA TYR A 154 -0.04 14.66 19.56
C TYR A 154 0.19 16.16 19.73
N LYS A 155 0.89 16.80 18.79
CA LYS A 155 1.11 18.25 18.79
C LYS A 155 -0.20 19.00 18.64
N ILE A 156 -1.05 18.64 17.67
CA ILE A 156 -2.39 19.21 17.53
C ILE A 156 -3.21 18.96 18.80
N GLY A 157 -3.20 17.75 19.35
CA GLY A 157 -3.93 17.43 20.57
C GLY A 157 -3.50 18.28 21.76
N ARG A 158 -2.19 18.49 21.92
CA ARG A 158 -1.61 19.37 22.94
C ARG A 158 -2.02 20.83 22.75
N MET A 159 -1.94 21.35 21.53
CA MET A 159 -2.34 22.73 21.19
C MET A 159 -3.87 22.95 21.27
N LEU A 160 -4.65 21.90 21.05
CA LEU A 160 -6.09 21.91 21.24
C LEU A 160 -6.44 21.95 22.73
N TRP A 161 -5.69 21.22 23.56
CA TRP A 161 -5.93 21.19 25.00
C TRP A 161 -5.58 22.52 25.67
N GLU A 162 -4.36 23.01 25.45
CA GLU A 162 -3.85 24.18 26.17
C GLU A 162 -4.62 25.44 25.78
N GLY A 163 -5.05 26.21 26.79
CA GLY A 163 -5.91 27.38 26.61
C GLY A 163 -7.41 27.08 26.54
N ARG A 164 -7.85 25.84 26.77
CA ARG A 164 -9.28 25.46 26.84
C ARG A 164 -9.61 24.76 28.16
N SER A 165 -10.90 24.68 28.49
CA SER A 165 -11.40 24.18 29.79
C SER A 165 -11.66 22.67 29.84
N TYR A 166 -11.34 21.93 28.78
CA TYR A 166 -11.48 20.48 28.74
C TYR A 166 -10.56 19.81 29.77
N GLY A 167 -10.99 18.68 30.32
CA GLY A 167 -10.19 17.91 31.28
C GLY A 167 -8.83 17.52 30.70
N TRP A 168 -8.84 16.87 29.54
CA TRP A 168 -7.63 16.52 28.77
C TRP A 168 -7.95 16.17 27.32
N VAL A 169 -6.90 16.01 26.51
CA VAL A 169 -6.98 15.50 25.13
C VAL A 169 -6.14 14.23 25.04
N GLU A 170 -6.77 13.12 24.64
CA GLU A 170 -6.11 11.85 24.30
C GLU A 170 -6.00 11.72 22.77
N SER A 171 -5.01 10.97 22.29
CA SER A 171 -4.85 10.66 20.86
C SER A 171 -5.11 9.18 20.58
N ALA A 172 -5.77 8.89 19.47
CA ALA A 172 -5.97 7.55 18.94
C ALA A 172 -5.72 7.49 17.44
N PHE A 173 -5.58 6.27 16.93
CA PHE A 173 -5.30 6.02 15.53
C PHE A 173 -6.20 4.91 14.99
N TYR A 174 -6.77 5.11 13.80
CA TYR A 174 -7.62 4.07 13.19
C TYR A 174 -6.80 2.98 12.47
N SER A 175 -5.50 3.21 12.21
CA SER A 175 -4.63 2.26 11.51
C SER A 175 -3.15 2.43 11.87
N LEU A 176 -2.32 1.44 11.52
CA LEU A 176 -0.84 1.47 11.49
C LEU A 176 -0.08 1.70 12.81
N THR A 177 -0.69 2.33 13.82
CA THR A 177 -0.08 2.59 15.11
C THR A 177 -1.14 2.53 16.22
N GLN A 178 -0.70 2.70 17.47
CA GLN A 178 -1.51 2.55 18.68
C GLN A 178 -1.46 3.83 19.53
N PRO A 179 -2.44 4.06 20.41
CA PRO A 179 -3.61 3.21 20.70
C PRO A 179 -4.70 3.29 19.62
N ASP A 180 -5.46 2.21 19.46
CA ASP A 180 -6.69 2.21 18.68
C ASP A 180 -7.83 2.97 19.39
N ILE A 181 -8.90 3.28 18.65
CA ILE A 181 -10.03 4.08 19.14
C ILE A 181 -10.69 3.45 20.38
N PRO A 182 -11.05 2.15 20.39
CA PRO A 182 -11.63 1.53 21.59
C PRO A 182 -10.71 1.59 22.81
N THR A 183 -9.41 1.34 22.64
CA THR A 183 -8.42 1.38 23.72
C THR A 183 -8.29 2.79 24.30
N ALA A 184 -8.25 3.81 23.45
CA ALA A 184 -8.14 5.19 23.92
C ALA A 184 -9.42 5.69 24.60
N LEU A 185 -10.60 5.30 24.11
CA LEU A 185 -11.87 5.58 24.80
C LEU A 185 -11.90 4.95 26.20
N GLU A 186 -11.47 3.69 26.31
CA GLU A 186 -11.36 2.99 27.60
C GLU A 186 -10.40 3.71 28.55
N ARG A 187 -9.27 4.23 28.05
CA ARG A 187 -8.33 5.04 28.85
C ARG A 187 -8.99 6.32 29.38
N CYS A 188 -9.70 7.06 28.53
CA CYS A 188 -10.42 8.27 28.96
C CYS A 188 -11.42 7.94 30.07
N ILE A 189 -12.18 6.85 29.93
CA ILE A 189 -13.16 6.41 30.94
C ILE A 189 -12.46 6.07 32.26
N ARG A 190 -11.35 5.31 32.22
CA ARG A 190 -10.58 4.95 33.41
C ARG A 190 -9.93 6.13 34.12
N LEU A 191 -9.61 7.19 33.37
CA LEU A 191 -9.12 8.45 33.92
C LEU A 191 -10.23 9.33 34.51
N GLY A 192 -11.49 8.88 34.45
CA GLY A 192 -12.63 9.53 35.10
C GLY A 192 -13.45 10.44 34.19
N ALA A 193 -13.33 10.32 32.87
CA ALA A 193 -14.15 11.11 31.95
C ALA A 193 -15.62 10.75 32.10
N ARG A 194 -16.49 11.75 32.29
CA ARG A 194 -17.95 11.58 32.21
C ARG A 194 -18.49 11.85 30.82
N ARG A 195 -17.73 12.59 30.01
CA ARG A 195 -17.94 12.76 28.58
C ARG A 195 -16.65 12.54 27.81
N VAL A 196 -16.72 11.87 26.67
CA VAL A 196 -15.64 11.82 25.69
C VAL A 196 -16.16 12.30 24.34
N VAL A 197 -15.53 13.32 23.76
CA VAL A 197 -15.85 13.81 22.41
C VAL A 197 -14.80 13.29 21.44
N VAL A 198 -15.20 12.37 20.58
CA VAL A 198 -14.37 11.80 19.51
C VAL A 198 -14.31 12.80 18.36
N LEU A 199 -13.09 13.23 18.03
CA LEU A 199 -12.79 14.20 16.97
C LEU A 199 -12.06 13.49 15.82
N PRO A 200 -12.76 13.14 14.72
CA PRO A 200 -12.12 12.57 13.54
C PRO A 200 -11.18 13.60 12.90
N TYR A 201 -9.87 13.38 12.99
CA TYR A 201 -8.86 14.21 12.34
C TYR A 201 -8.71 13.77 10.87
N LEU A 202 -9.76 14.05 10.10
CA LEU A 202 -9.96 13.67 8.71
C LEU A 202 -10.51 14.86 7.93
N LEU A 203 -10.03 15.05 6.71
CA LEU A 203 -10.50 16.15 5.85
C LEU A 203 -11.86 15.86 5.23
N PHE A 204 -12.11 14.62 4.83
CA PHE A 204 -13.29 14.22 4.08
C PHE A 204 -13.98 13.02 4.71
N THR A 205 -15.25 12.83 4.36
CA THR A 205 -16.08 11.71 4.77
C THR A 205 -15.57 10.36 4.23
N GLY A 206 -16.26 9.29 4.59
CA GLY A 206 -16.12 7.98 3.98
C GLY A 206 -16.09 6.84 5.00
N ALA A 207 -15.57 5.69 4.55
CA ALA A 207 -15.57 4.46 5.34
C ALA A 207 -14.89 4.59 6.72
N ILE A 208 -13.88 5.45 6.84
CA ILE A 208 -13.16 5.66 8.10
C ILE A 208 -14.02 6.45 9.10
N CYS A 209 -14.73 7.48 8.67
CA CYS A 209 -15.67 8.22 9.53
C CYS A 209 -16.76 7.27 10.05
N ARG A 210 -17.35 6.45 9.17
CA ARG A 210 -18.37 5.45 9.54
C ARG A 210 -17.83 4.47 10.59
N ARG A 211 -16.66 3.88 10.33
CA ARG A 211 -16.01 2.93 11.25
C ARG A 211 -15.67 3.55 12.60
N THR A 212 -15.21 4.80 12.62
CA THR A 212 -14.94 5.55 13.85
C THR A 212 -16.22 5.69 14.68
N GLY A 213 -17.33 6.05 14.03
CA GLY A 213 -18.64 6.10 14.67
C GLY A 213 -19.13 4.75 15.21
N ASP A 214 -18.94 3.67 14.44
CA ASP A 214 -19.29 2.30 14.87
C ASP A 214 -18.50 1.87 16.10
N GLN A 215 -17.19 2.13 16.12
CA GLN A 215 -16.33 1.81 17.26
C GLN A 215 -16.71 2.62 18.51
N ALA A 216 -16.98 3.92 18.37
CA ALA A 216 -17.43 4.75 19.47
C ALA A 216 -18.78 4.27 20.04
N ARG A 217 -19.76 3.94 19.18
CA ARG A 217 -21.05 3.36 19.61
C ARG A 217 -20.89 2.03 20.35
N ALA A 218 -19.97 1.17 19.89
CA ALA A 218 -19.69 -0.09 20.55
C ALA A 218 -19.10 0.10 21.96
N VAL A 219 -18.30 1.14 22.19
CA VAL A 219 -17.83 1.47 23.54
C VAL A 219 -18.96 2.11 24.37
N GLN A 220 -19.75 3.01 23.79
CA GLN A 220 -20.90 3.63 24.47
C GLN A 220 -21.87 2.60 25.04
N ALA A 221 -22.15 1.53 24.28
CA ALA A 221 -23.04 0.45 24.73
C ALA A 221 -22.51 -0.30 25.96
N ARG A 222 -21.19 -0.30 26.20
CA ARG A 222 -20.55 -0.94 27.36
C ARG A 222 -20.43 -0.01 28.57
N HIS A 223 -20.57 1.31 28.37
CA HIS A 223 -20.39 2.33 29.39
C HIS A 223 -21.57 3.32 29.38
N PRO A 224 -22.77 2.91 29.82
CA PRO A 224 -23.97 3.75 29.77
C PRO A 224 -23.88 5.02 30.65
N ASP A 225 -22.99 5.02 31.65
CA ASP A 225 -22.80 6.14 32.58
C ASP A 225 -21.85 7.24 32.05
N VAL A 226 -21.21 7.00 30.89
CA VAL A 226 -20.32 7.95 30.23
C VAL A 226 -20.91 8.34 28.89
N GLU A 227 -20.96 9.63 28.59
CA GLU A 227 -21.43 10.12 27.31
C GLU A 227 -20.29 10.13 26.27
N ILE A 228 -20.47 9.43 25.16
CA ILE A 228 -19.52 9.39 24.05
C ILE A 228 -20.17 10.05 22.83
N LEU A 229 -19.63 11.21 22.44
CA LEU A 229 -20.09 11.99 21.29
C LEU A 229 -19.09 11.83 20.15
N VAL A 230 -19.56 11.75 18.92
CA VAL A 230 -18.71 11.76 17.72
C VAL A 230 -18.99 13.05 16.97
N ALA A 231 -17.98 13.91 16.87
CA ALA A 231 -18.08 15.16 16.14
C ALA A 231 -17.99 14.94 14.62
N GLU A 232 -18.40 15.95 13.85
CA GLU A 232 -18.16 15.98 12.41
C GLU A 232 -16.65 16.03 12.10
N HIS A 233 -16.25 15.49 10.94
CA HIS A 233 -14.90 15.65 10.43
C HIS A 233 -14.62 17.11 10.01
N LEU A 234 -13.39 17.43 9.60
CA LEU A 234 -13.00 18.81 9.31
C LEU A 234 -13.83 19.42 8.16
N SER A 235 -14.15 18.60 7.16
CA SER A 235 -15.02 18.89 6.02
C SER A 235 -14.67 20.19 5.28
N LEU A 236 -15.63 20.76 4.54
CA LEU A 236 -15.50 22.00 3.76
C LEU A 236 -15.46 23.27 4.62
N HIS A 237 -14.94 23.19 5.86
CA HIS A 237 -14.94 24.30 6.79
C HIS A 237 -14.05 25.46 6.28
N PRO A 238 -14.48 26.74 6.34
CA PRO A 238 -13.74 27.87 5.76
C PRO A 238 -12.29 28.00 6.25
N GLU A 239 -12.04 27.73 7.53
CA GLU A 239 -10.67 27.73 8.09
C GLU A 239 -9.75 26.69 7.43
N ILE A 240 -10.28 25.57 6.91
CA ILE A 240 -9.46 24.59 6.17
C ILE A 240 -9.03 25.17 4.82
N ILE A 241 -9.89 25.94 4.16
CA ILE A 241 -9.53 26.68 2.95
C ILE A 241 -8.43 27.69 3.26
N GLU A 242 -8.54 28.41 4.38
CA GLU A 242 -7.49 29.35 4.82
C GLU A 242 -6.18 28.64 5.19
N ALA A 243 -6.23 27.45 5.78
CA ALA A 243 -5.05 26.63 6.04
C ALA A 243 -4.31 26.22 4.75
N VAL A 244 -5.08 25.91 3.69
CA VAL A 244 -4.52 25.61 2.37
C VAL A 244 -3.98 26.87 1.69
N ARG A 245 -4.69 28.00 1.79
CA ARG A 245 -4.22 29.31 1.30
C ARG A 245 -2.87 29.67 1.91
N TYR A 246 -2.73 29.48 3.22
CA TYR A 246 -1.49 29.76 3.92
C TYR A 246 -0.33 28.91 3.36
N ARG A 247 -0.53 27.59 3.18
CA ARG A 247 0.50 26.74 2.55
C ARG A 247 0.80 27.10 1.11
N TYR A 248 -0.21 27.51 0.34
CA TYR A 248 0.01 28.00 -1.02
C TYR A 248 0.89 29.26 -1.02
N GLN A 249 0.61 30.23 -0.14
CA GLN A 249 1.38 31.46 -0.01
C GLN A 249 2.84 31.19 0.35
N GLU A 250 3.11 30.29 1.32
CA GLU A 250 4.47 29.90 1.68
C GLU A 250 5.27 29.38 0.48
N VAL A 251 4.62 28.64 -0.42
CA VAL A 251 5.28 28.12 -1.62
C VAL A 251 5.55 29.21 -2.64
N VAL A 252 4.59 30.11 -2.86
CA VAL A 252 4.75 31.24 -3.78
C VAL A 252 5.88 32.15 -3.33
N GLU A 253 5.92 32.47 -2.03
CA GLU A 253 6.92 33.34 -1.41
C GLU A 253 8.28 32.67 -1.19
N GLY A 254 8.36 31.34 -1.31
CA GLY A 254 9.59 30.58 -1.11
C GLY A 254 9.98 30.42 0.37
N THR A 255 9.01 30.53 1.27
CA THR A 255 9.18 30.40 2.73
C THR A 255 8.76 29.02 3.25
N ALA A 256 8.24 28.14 2.39
CA ALA A 256 7.87 26.78 2.76
C ALA A 256 9.06 25.97 3.30
N THR A 257 9.03 25.62 4.59
CA THR A 257 10.06 24.81 5.26
C THR A 257 9.66 23.34 5.30
N MET A 258 10.30 22.52 4.46
CA MET A 258 10.06 21.08 4.42
C MET A 258 10.36 20.41 5.77
N THR A 259 9.64 19.33 6.09
CA THR A 259 9.74 18.54 7.33
C THR A 259 10.99 17.64 7.38
N CYS A 260 12.13 18.19 6.99
CA CYS A 260 13.36 17.45 6.77
C CYS A 260 14.26 17.37 7.99
N ASP A 261 14.11 18.28 8.96
CA ASP A 261 14.96 18.37 10.15
C ASP A 261 14.86 17.13 11.06
N LEU A 262 13.73 16.42 11.02
CA LEU A 262 13.51 15.16 11.73
C LEU A 262 13.15 14.01 10.78
N CYS A 263 13.52 14.13 9.52
CA CYS A 263 13.22 13.12 8.52
C CYS A 263 14.12 11.89 8.70
N LYS A 264 13.52 10.74 9.00
CA LYS A 264 14.23 9.45 9.14
C LYS A 264 15.01 9.00 7.91
N TYR A 265 14.67 9.51 6.73
CA TYR A 265 15.42 9.26 5.50
C TYR A 265 16.73 10.07 5.41
N ARG A 266 16.85 11.17 6.18
CA ARG A 266 18.01 12.10 6.14
C ARG A 266 18.85 12.10 7.40
N HIS A 267 18.26 11.72 8.53
CA HIS A 267 18.94 11.61 9.81
C HIS A 267 18.88 10.17 10.29
N ARG A 268 19.97 9.67 10.87
CA ARG A 268 19.99 8.35 11.51
C ARG A 268 19.21 8.41 12.81
N PHE A 269 18.02 7.82 12.81
CA PHE A 269 17.20 7.62 13.99
C PHE A 269 17.34 6.18 14.48
N ALA A 270 17.44 6.02 15.80
CA ALA A 270 17.41 4.70 16.42
C ALA A 270 16.09 3.98 16.09
N GLY A 271 16.18 2.74 15.60
CA GLY A 271 15.04 1.94 15.14
C GLY A 271 14.58 2.22 13.70
N PHE A 272 15.26 3.11 12.98
CA PHE A 272 15.01 3.44 11.56
C PHE A 272 16.30 3.47 10.73
N GLU A 273 17.36 2.80 11.20
CA GLU A 273 18.68 2.81 10.57
C GLU A 273 18.64 2.31 9.12
N ASP A 274 17.82 1.30 8.83
CA ASP A 274 17.64 0.72 7.50
C ASP A 274 16.92 1.65 6.52
N GLU A 275 16.26 2.71 7.02
CA GLU A 275 15.58 3.70 6.19
C GLU A 275 16.47 4.90 5.85
N HIS A 276 17.59 5.08 6.54
CA HIS A 276 18.48 6.22 6.34
C HIS A 276 19.19 6.15 4.98
N GLY A 277 18.99 7.18 4.16
CA GLY A 277 19.59 7.28 2.83
C GLY A 277 18.90 6.44 1.75
N LEU A 278 17.74 5.85 2.05
CA LEU A 278 16.96 5.17 1.01
C LEU A 278 16.60 6.13 -0.13
N PRO A 279 16.67 5.66 -1.39
CA PRO A 279 16.24 6.47 -2.52
C PRO A 279 14.73 6.75 -2.41
N GLN A 280 14.32 7.93 -2.89
CA GLN A 280 12.90 8.22 -3.05
C GLN A 280 12.34 7.33 -4.16
N THR A 281 11.40 6.47 -3.81
CA THR A 281 10.66 5.63 -4.75
C THR A 281 9.18 5.92 -4.63
N SER A 282 8.43 5.72 -5.72
CA SER A 282 6.98 5.55 -5.64
C SER A 282 6.69 4.07 -5.37
N ASP A 283 5.79 3.80 -4.43
CA ASP A 283 5.36 2.45 -4.01
C ASP A 283 4.66 1.61 -5.11
N HIS A 284 4.42 2.18 -6.29
CA HIS A 284 3.88 1.46 -7.42
C HIS A 284 4.97 0.56 -8.05
N HIS A 285 4.91 -0.74 -7.74
CA HIS A 285 5.75 -1.81 -8.31
C HIS A 285 5.78 -1.88 -9.86
N HIS A 286 5.04 -1.02 -10.56
CA HIS A 286 4.95 -0.95 -12.02
C HIS A 286 5.35 0.41 -12.62
N GLY A 287 5.70 1.41 -11.81
CA GLY A 287 6.05 2.77 -12.26
C GLY A 287 5.00 3.83 -11.88
N LEU A 288 5.24 5.09 -12.22
CA LEU A 288 4.39 6.21 -11.80
C LEU A 288 2.98 6.13 -12.41
N ARG A 289 1.94 6.25 -11.59
CA ARG A 289 0.55 6.25 -12.03
C ARG A 289 0.27 7.44 -12.96
N GLY A 290 -0.32 7.17 -14.12
CA GLY A 290 -0.55 8.18 -15.19
C GLY A 290 0.60 8.31 -16.19
N VAL A 291 1.68 7.52 -16.05
CA VAL A 291 2.71 7.36 -17.08
C VAL A 291 2.41 6.08 -17.88
N PRO A 292 2.25 6.16 -19.22
CA PRO A 292 2.19 4.97 -20.04
C PRO A 292 3.47 4.16 -19.88
N HIS A 293 3.38 2.90 -19.45
CA HIS A 293 4.54 2.01 -19.43
C HIS A 293 4.81 1.54 -20.86
N THR A 294 5.88 2.08 -21.47
CA THR A 294 6.38 1.56 -22.75
C THR A 294 7.05 0.21 -22.50
N HIS A 295 6.32 -0.88 -22.71
CA HIS A 295 6.97 -2.15 -23.02
C HIS A 295 7.40 -2.13 -24.50
N GLY A 296 8.61 -1.64 -24.76
CA GLY A 296 9.26 -1.75 -26.08
C GLY A 296 8.61 -0.98 -27.25
N PRO A 297 9.26 -0.94 -28.42
CA PRO A 297 9.01 0.06 -29.45
C PRO A 297 7.98 -0.42 -30.48
N HIS A 298 6.68 -0.46 -30.17
CA HIS A 298 5.65 -0.59 -31.22
C HIS A 298 4.39 0.22 -30.87
N GLY A 299 4.06 1.20 -31.73
CA GLY A 299 2.97 2.16 -31.56
C GLY A 299 1.56 1.58 -31.74
N TYR A 300 1.15 0.69 -30.84
CA TYR A 300 -0.24 0.22 -30.72
C TYR A 300 -0.95 0.94 -29.57
N SER A 301 -2.25 1.22 -29.72
CA SER A 301 -3.05 1.71 -28.59
C SER A 301 -3.16 0.61 -27.51
N TYR A 302 -3.39 1.01 -26.25
CA TYR A 302 -3.52 0.08 -25.12
C TYR A 302 -4.53 -1.06 -25.37
N GLU A 303 -5.64 -0.75 -26.05
CA GLU A 303 -6.68 -1.70 -26.41
C GLU A 303 -6.21 -2.69 -27.50
N GLN A 304 -5.44 -2.22 -28.48
CA GLN A 304 -4.86 -3.06 -29.55
C GLN A 304 -3.75 -3.99 -29.02
N ALA A 305 -2.98 -3.50 -28.05
CA ALA A 305 -1.98 -4.31 -27.34
C ALA A 305 -2.66 -5.38 -26.46
N LEU A 306 -3.76 -5.05 -25.78
CA LEU A 306 -4.53 -6.01 -24.99
C LEU A 306 -5.15 -7.11 -25.86
N GLU A 307 -5.73 -6.78 -27.02
CA GLU A 307 -6.29 -7.80 -27.91
C GLU A 307 -5.24 -8.77 -28.45
N THR A 308 -4.01 -8.31 -28.69
CA THR A 308 -2.92 -9.19 -29.12
C THR A 308 -2.31 -10.02 -27.99
N LEU A 309 -2.44 -9.56 -26.74
CA LEU A 309 -1.93 -10.25 -25.54
C LEU A 309 -2.93 -11.24 -24.92
N LEU A 310 -4.24 -11.01 -25.09
CA LEU A 310 -5.28 -11.86 -24.52
C LEU A 310 -5.48 -13.13 -25.37
N PRO A 311 -5.66 -14.31 -24.73
CA PRO A 311 -6.10 -15.51 -25.43
C PRO A 311 -7.38 -15.24 -26.25
N PRO A 312 -7.62 -15.92 -27.39
CA PRO A 312 -8.73 -15.62 -28.30
C PRO A 312 -10.12 -15.52 -27.63
N ARG A 313 -10.32 -16.27 -26.53
CA ARG A 313 -11.54 -16.27 -25.71
C ARG A 313 -11.78 -15.01 -24.87
N TYR A 314 -10.81 -14.11 -24.75
CA TYR A 314 -10.93 -12.86 -23.98
C TYR A 314 -10.78 -11.61 -24.86
N GLN A 315 -10.61 -11.78 -26.17
CA GLN A 315 -10.60 -10.70 -27.16
C GLN A 315 -12.04 -10.20 -27.44
N ASN A 316 -12.19 -9.05 -28.11
CA ASN A 316 -13.49 -8.49 -28.52
C ASN A 316 -14.45 -8.14 -27.37
N GLY A 317 -13.93 -7.68 -26.23
CA GLY A 317 -14.76 -7.14 -25.13
C GLY A 317 -15.49 -8.19 -24.28
N GLN A 318 -15.11 -9.47 -24.36
CA GLN A 318 -15.61 -10.50 -23.44
C GLN A 318 -15.04 -10.30 -22.04
N LYS A 319 -15.91 -10.03 -21.04
CA LYS A 319 -15.49 -9.86 -19.64
C LYS A 319 -14.89 -11.15 -19.08
N ALA A 320 -13.65 -11.07 -18.60
CA ALA A 320 -13.04 -12.14 -17.81
C ALA A 320 -13.84 -12.35 -16.51
N SER A 321 -14.28 -13.59 -16.27
CA SER A 321 -14.98 -13.97 -15.04
C SER A 321 -13.96 -14.53 -14.04
N PRO A 322 -13.97 -14.10 -12.77
CA PRO A 322 -13.11 -14.67 -11.73
C PRO A 322 -13.71 -16.00 -11.25
N VAL A 323 -13.72 -17.00 -12.13
CA VAL A 323 -14.00 -18.39 -11.74
C VAL A 323 -12.70 -18.97 -11.19
N PRO A 324 -12.72 -19.66 -10.03
CA PRO A 324 -11.54 -20.38 -9.54
C PRO A 324 -11.03 -21.33 -10.63
N MET A 325 -9.79 -21.12 -11.09
CA MET A 325 -9.17 -22.01 -12.07
C MET A 325 -8.80 -23.33 -11.39
N ALA A 326 -9.26 -24.44 -11.96
CA ALA A 326 -8.87 -25.78 -11.51
C ALA A 326 -7.41 -26.05 -11.89
N ALA A 327 -6.67 -26.75 -11.03
CA ALA A 327 -5.31 -27.19 -11.35
C ALA A 327 -5.34 -28.11 -12.58
N ALA A 328 -4.41 -27.93 -13.53
CA ALA A 328 -4.29 -28.80 -14.71
C ALA A 328 -4.25 -30.29 -14.29
N PRO A 329 -5.05 -31.19 -14.87
CA PRO A 329 -4.98 -32.61 -14.52
C PRO A 329 -3.61 -33.21 -14.87
N LEU A 330 -3.18 -34.25 -14.17
CA LEU A 330 -1.95 -34.97 -14.53
C LEU A 330 -2.12 -35.61 -15.92
N LYS A 331 -1.10 -35.47 -16.76
CA LYS A 331 -0.98 -36.21 -18.03
C LYS A 331 -0.01 -37.36 -17.83
N TYR A 332 -0.24 -38.45 -18.54
CA TYR A 332 0.58 -39.65 -18.45
C TYR A 332 1.12 -40.02 -19.83
N ASP A 333 2.38 -40.44 -19.88
CA ASP A 333 3.05 -40.90 -21.09
C ASP A 333 2.62 -42.34 -21.46
N VAL A 334 3.15 -42.84 -22.57
CA VAL A 334 2.89 -44.20 -23.06
C VAL A 334 3.36 -45.32 -22.11
N ALA A 335 4.26 -45.00 -21.17
CA ALA A 335 4.74 -45.91 -20.14
C ALA A 335 3.91 -45.83 -18.84
N GLY A 336 2.89 -44.97 -18.79
CA GLY A 336 2.04 -44.75 -17.62
C GLY A 336 2.69 -43.89 -16.53
N GLN A 337 3.78 -43.18 -16.83
CA GLN A 337 4.42 -42.23 -15.91
C GLN A 337 3.88 -40.82 -16.16
N VAL A 338 3.96 -39.92 -15.17
CA VAL A 338 3.47 -38.54 -15.36
C VAL A 338 4.35 -37.79 -16.37
N ALA A 339 3.76 -37.28 -17.44
CA ALA A 339 4.46 -36.50 -18.46
C ALA A 339 4.60 -35.03 -18.02
N TRP A 340 5.48 -34.76 -17.03
CA TRP A 340 5.60 -33.46 -16.35
C TRP A 340 5.86 -32.27 -17.29
N ASP A 341 6.61 -32.51 -18.36
CA ASP A 341 6.94 -31.58 -19.44
C ASP A 341 5.78 -31.33 -20.42
N GLU A 342 4.76 -32.19 -20.42
CA GLU A 342 3.58 -32.06 -21.29
C GLU A 342 2.34 -31.54 -20.56
N ILE A 343 2.37 -31.41 -19.23
CA ILE A 343 1.20 -30.96 -18.44
C ILE A 343 0.76 -29.55 -18.86
N TRP A 344 1.71 -28.67 -19.22
CA TRP A 344 1.45 -27.28 -19.61
C TRP A 344 1.92 -27.03 -21.04
N ALA A 345 1.09 -26.43 -21.90
CA ALA A 345 1.40 -26.26 -23.32
C ALA A 345 2.21 -24.98 -23.61
N ASP A 346 2.05 -23.93 -22.81
CA ASP A 346 2.76 -22.66 -22.89
C ASP A 346 2.86 -21.97 -21.51
N PHE A 347 3.69 -20.92 -21.37
CA PHE A 347 3.82 -20.16 -20.11
C PHE A 347 2.48 -19.58 -19.65
N CYS A 348 1.61 -19.19 -20.59
CA CYS A 348 0.27 -18.73 -20.29
C CYS A 348 -0.55 -19.83 -19.62
N ASP A 349 -0.48 -21.09 -20.07
CA ASP A 349 -1.11 -22.23 -19.38
C ASP A 349 -0.46 -22.57 -18.04
N LEU A 350 0.85 -22.36 -17.88
CA LEU A 350 1.54 -22.59 -16.61
C LEU A 350 1.25 -21.48 -15.57
N ALA A 351 1.05 -20.25 -16.03
CA ALA A 351 0.64 -19.09 -15.23
C ALA A 351 -0.88 -19.03 -14.96
N LEU A 352 -1.70 -19.56 -15.87
CA LEU A 352 -3.17 -19.62 -15.76
C LEU A 352 -3.63 -20.90 -15.04
N ALA A 353 -3.12 -22.09 -15.40
CA ALA A 353 -3.53 -23.38 -14.84
C ALA A 353 -2.64 -23.87 -13.67
N GLY A 354 -1.51 -23.21 -13.41
CA GLY A 354 -0.72 -23.34 -12.18
C GLY A 354 -1.36 -22.58 -11.02
N GLY A 355 -2.62 -22.91 -10.70
CA GLY A 355 -3.31 -22.38 -9.52
C GLY A 355 -2.44 -22.52 -8.25
N PRO A 356 -2.60 -21.61 -7.28
CA PRO A 356 -1.63 -21.41 -6.19
C PRO A 356 -1.30 -22.72 -5.47
N PRO A 357 -0.02 -23.12 -5.35
CA PRO A 357 0.37 -24.23 -4.50
C PRO A 357 -0.02 -23.86 -3.06
N HIS A 358 -0.80 -24.74 -2.42
CA HIS A 358 -1.22 -24.66 -1.01
C HIS A 358 -1.90 -23.35 -0.58
N ARG A 359 -3.24 -23.27 -0.75
CA ARG A 359 -4.06 -22.30 -0.02
C ARG A 359 -4.19 -22.73 1.45
N GLY A 360 -3.22 -22.40 2.29
CA GLY A 360 -3.41 -22.45 3.74
C GLY A 360 -2.12 -22.57 4.55
N GLU A 361 -1.33 -23.62 4.30
CA GLU A 361 -0.16 -23.98 5.12
C GLU A 361 1.09 -24.10 4.25
N LEU A 362 2.22 -23.62 4.78
CA LEU A 362 3.54 -23.70 4.15
C LEU A 362 3.90 -25.17 3.91
N LEU A 363 4.27 -25.55 2.68
CA LEU A 363 4.80 -26.90 2.43
C LEU A 363 6.22 -26.99 2.99
N GLU A 364 6.37 -27.71 4.10
CA GLU A 364 7.62 -27.87 4.82
C GLU A 364 8.28 -29.24 4.54
N PRO A 365 9.61 -29.35 4.71
CA PRO A 365 10.29 -30.65 4.74
C PRO A 365 9.76 -31.49 5.92
N VAL A 366 9.73 -32.81 5.77
CA VAL A 366 9.43 -33.69 6.92
C VAL A 366 10.67 -33.87 7.81
N LEU A 367 10.45 -34.15 9.10
CA LEU A 367 11.54 -34.41 10.04
C LEU A 367 12.28 -35.72 9.69
N PRO A 368 13.60 -35.82 9.98
CA PRO A 368 14.39 -37.03 9.72
C PRO A 368 13.82 -38.31 10.33
N GLU A 369 13.17 -38.24 11.49
CA GLU A 369 12.48 -39.39 12.11
C GLU A 369 11.33 -39.94 11.27
N VAL A 370 10.60 -39.08 10.56
CA VAL A 370 9.49 -39.48 9.65
C VAL A 370 10.06 -40.21 8.45
N VAL A 371 11.19 -39.73 7.91
CA VAL A 371 11.90 -40.41 6.83
C VAL A 371 12.45 -41.77 7.28
N ALA A 372 13.01 -41.84 8.48
CA ALA A 372 13.53 -43.09 9.05
C ALA A 372 12.43 -44.15 9.26
N ALA A 373 11.19 -43.73 9.52
CA ALA A 373 10.05 -44.62 9.67
C ALA A 373 9.56 -45.22 8.33
N ASN A 374 9.79 -44.54 7.20
CA ASN A 374 9.44 -45.04 5.87
C ASN A 374 10.51 -44.70 4.80
N PRO A 375 11.70 -45.33 4.84
CA PRO A 375 12.79 -45.02 3.92
C PRO A 375 12.44 -45.35 2.46
N GLN A 376 11.72 -46.45 2.23
CA GLN A 376 11.31 -46.89 0.90
C GLN A 376 10.29 -45.94 0.25
N GLY A 377 9.36 -45.38 1.04
CA GLY A 377 8.44 -44.35 0.57
C GLY A 377 9.18 -43.08 0.19
N TYR A 378 10.15 -42.67 1.00
CA TYR A 378 10.98 -41.50 0.74
C TYR A 378 11.81 -41.65 -0.55
N GLU A 379 12.42 -42.81 -0.78
CA GLU A 379 13.15 -43.09 -2.02
C GLU A 379 12.26 -43.00 -3.27
N LYS A 380 11.03 -43.50 -3.20
CA LYS A 380 10.05 -43.38 -4.31
C LYS A 380 9.70 -41.93 -4.61
N VAL A 381 9.45 -41.14 -3.57
CA VAL A 381 9.13 -39.71 -3.72
C VAL A 381 10.32 -38.94 -4.30
N LEU A 382 11.54 -39.20 -3.82
CA LEU A 382 12.75 -38.59 -4.36
C LEU A 382 12.95 -38.93 -5.83
N ALA A 383 12.74 -40.19 -6.23
CA ALA A 383 12.86 -40.60 -7.62
C ALA A 383 11.88 -39.86 -8.54
N GLU A 384 10.64 -39.65 -8.09
CA GLU A 384 9.62 -38.95 -8.87
C GLU A 384 9.84 -37.43 -8.91
N LEU A 385 10.25 -36.82 -7.79
CA LEU A 385 10.66 -35.41 -7.75
C LEU A 385 11.89 -35.16 -8.63
N GLU A 386 12.88 -36.04 -8.59
CA GLU A 386 14.06 -35.96 -9.44
C GLU A 386 13.68 -35.98 -10.93
N ARG A 387 12.82 -36.94 -11.31
CA ARG A 387 12.33 -37.06 -12.68
C ARG A 387 11.59 -35.80 -13.13
N GLY A 388 10.62 -35.35 -12.33
CA GLY A 388 9.82 -34.18 -12.66
C GLY A 388 10.61 -32.88 -12.71
N LEU A 389 11.50 -32.64 -11.74
CA LEU A 389 12.34 -31.44 -11.72
C LEU A 389 13.28 -31.38 -12.93
N ARG A 390 13.87 -32.51 -13.33
CA ARG A 390 14.71 -32.58 -14.53
C ARG A 390 13.92 -32.33 -15.81
N LEU A 391 12.72 -32.90 -15.94
CA LEU A 391 11.87 -32.71 -17.11
C LEU A 391 11.47 -31.23 -17.30
N VAL A 392 11.11 -30.55 -16.22
CA VAL A 392 10.55 -29.18 -16.31
C VAL A 392 11.60 -28.06 -16.25
N THR A 393 12.79 -28.33 -15.71
CA THR A 393 13.85 -27.31 -15.58
C THR A 393 15.09 -27.61 -16.40
N GLY A 394 15.37 -28.87 -16.73
CA GLY A 394 16.65 -29.28 -17.32
C GLY A 394 17.86 -29.16 -16.38
N LEU A 395 17.66 -28.72 -15.13
CA LEU A 395 18.73 -28.59 -14.14
C LEU A 395 19.08 -29.94 -13.52
N ALA A 396 20.33 -30.07 -13.05
CA ALA A 396 20.76 -31.26 -12.33
C ALA A 396 20.11 -31.32 -10.93
N VAL A 397 19.69 -32.52 -10.53
CA VAL A 397 19.18 -32.80 -9.19
C VAL A 397 20.28 -33.47 -8.38
N VAL A 398 20.49 -33.01 -7.15
CA VAL A 398 21.58 -33.48 -6.27
C VAL A 398 21.02 -33.99 -4.94
N PRO A 399 21.64 -35.03 -4.35
CA PRO A 399 21.21 -35.55 -3.06
C PRO A 399 21.46 -34.54 -1.93
N SER A 400 20.55 -34.49 -0.97
CA SER A 400 20.72 -33.70 0.25
C SER A 400 21.43 -34.48 1.34
N LYS A 401 22.31 -33.81 2.10
CA LYS A 401 22.90 -34.36 3.34
C LYS A 401 21.89 -34.40 4.50
N SER A 402 20.81 -33.62 4.40
CA SER A 402 19.72 -33.57 5.38
C SER A 402 18.50 -34.31 4.82
N LEU A 403 17.97 -35.28 5.55
CA LEU A 403 16.69 -35.94 5.20
C LEU A 403 15.55 -34.92 5.18
N GLY A 404 14.53 -35.19 4.35
CA GLY A 404 13.39 -34.29 4.13
C GLY A 404 13.56 -33.31 2.97
N TRP A 405 14.63 -33.44 2.19
CA TRP A 405 15.01 -32.48 1.15
C TRP A 405 15.53 -33.15 -0.13
N ILE A 406 15.26 -32.50 -1.27
CA ILE A 406 15.85 -32.80 -2.57
C ILE A 406 16.56 -31.56 -3.14
N GLY A 407 17.78 -31.70 -3.65
CA GLY A 407 18.57 -30.58 -4.15
C GLY A 407 18.38 -30.34 -5.65
N LEU A 408 18.25 -29.10 -6.06
CA LEU A 408 18.21 -28.63 -7.44
C LEU A 408 19.39 -27.69 -7.68
N GLN A 409 20.30 -28.08 -8.57
CA GLN A 409 21.52 -27.35 -8.87
C GLN A 409 21.23 -26.24 -9.90
N CYS A 410 21.19 -24.99 -9.45
CA CYS A 410 21.05 -23.84 -10.33
C CYS A 410 22.36 -23.57 -11.08
N ALA A 411 22.24 -22.87 -12.22
CA ALA A 411 23.37 -22.51 -13.08
C ALA A 411 24.25 -21.39 -12.50
N SER A 412 23.75 -20.64 -11.51
CA SER A 412 24.49 -19.58 -10.82
C SER A 412 23.91 -19.28 -9.45
N GLU A 413 24.68 -18.59 -8.60
CA GLU A 413 24.16 -18.10 -7.31
C GLU A 413 23.05 -17.06 -7.48
N ALA A 414 23.09 -16.27 -8.54
CA ALA A 414 22.05 -15.29 -8.86
C ALA A 414 20.73 -15.99 -9.16
N MET A 415 20.78 -17.04 -9.98
CA MET A 415 19.62 -17.89 -10.28
C MET A 415 19.05 -18.53 -9.02
N ALA A 416 19.91 -19.14 -8.20
CA ALA A 416 19.49 -19.77 -6.95
C ALA A 416 18.81 -18.76 -6.00
N LEU A 417 19.39 -17.57 -5.83
CA LEU A 417 18.83 -16.54 -4.96
C LEU A 417 17.47 -16.03 -5.47
N TRP A 418 17.33 -15.87 -6.79
CA TRP A 418 16.07 -15.42 -7.40
C TRP A 418 14.97 -16.48 -7.26
N LEU A 419 15.28 -17.72 -7.65
CA LEU A 419 14.33 -18.85 -7.57
C LEU A 419 13.89 -19.07 -6.11
N LEU A 420 14.81 -19.00 -5.13
CA LEU A 420 14.47 -19.10 -3.71
C LEU A 420 13.39 -18.08 -3.32
N ARG A 421 13.58 -16.81 -3.67
CA ARG A 421 12.61 -15.74 -3.31
C ARG A 421 11.26 -15.99 -3.96
N ALA A 422 11.25 -16.41 -5.23
CA ALA A 422 10.01 -16.67 -5.95
C ALA A 422 9.28 -17.91 -5.40
N ILE A 423 9.99 -18.98 -5.04
CA ILE A 423 9.42 -20.21 -4.49
C ILE A 423 8.80 -19.97 -3.10
N VAL A 424 9.42 -19.17 -2.24
CA VAL A 424 8.87 -18.82 -0.92
C VAL A 424 7.53 -18.09 -1.03
N VAL A 425 7.37 -17.21 -2.02
CA VAL A 425 6.10 -16.48 -2.27
C VAL A 425 4.96 -17.42 -2.67
N GLU A 426 5.29 -18.61 -3.17
CA GLU A 426 4.35 -19.66 -3.58
C GLU A 426 4.08 -20.68 -2.45
N ASN A 427 4.33 -20.30 -1.17
CA ASN A 427 4.12 -21.11 0.03
C ASN A 427 4.83 -22.48 0.05
N ILE A 428 6.03 -22.55 -0.53
CA ILE A 428 6.88 -23.75 -0.45
C ILE A 428 8.18 -23.37 0.27
N CYS A 429 8.52 -24.12 1.33
CA CYS A 429 9.76 -23.93 2.06
C CYS A 429 10.94 -24.30 1.17
N VAL A 430 11.97 -23.46 1.13
CA VAL A 430 13.17 -23.73 0.33
C VAL A 430 14.40 -23.23 1.07
N ARG A 431 15.45 -24.06 1.08
CA ARG A 431 16.76 -23.72 1.66
C ARG A 431 17.78 -23.58 0.54
N ARG A 432 18.73 -22.64 0.64
CA ARG A 432 19.83 -22.50 -0.34
C ARG A 432 21.17 -22.77 0.32
N GLU A 433 22.02 -23.54 -0.36
CA GLU A 433 23.45 -23.65 -0.05
C GLU A 433 24.25 -23.37 -1.33
N GLY A 434 24.87 -22.19 -1.41
CA GLY A 434 25.54 -21.73 -2.63
C GLY A 434 24.59 -21.72 -3.84
N GLN A 435 24.89 -22.53 -4.85
CA GLN A 435 24.11 -22.63 -6.09
C GLN A 435 23.00 -23.68 -6.04
N THR A 436 22.83 -24.38 -4.92
CA THR A 436 21.85 -25.48 -4.79
C THR A 436 20.64 -25.03 -3.97
N LEU A 437 19.44 -25.30 -4.49
CA LEU A 437 18.18 -25.15 -3.78
C LEU A 437 17.70 -26.49 -3.25
N PHE A 438 17.35 -26.55 -1.98
CA PHE A 438 16.76 -27.72 -1.34
C PHE A 438 15.26 -27.50 -1.20
N LEU A 439 14.49 -28.36 -1.86
CA LEU A 439 13.03 -28.39 -1.90
C LEU A 439 12.51 -29.50 -0.97
N PRO A 440 11.32 -29.36 -0.39
CA PRO A 440 10.83 -30.28 0.62
C PRO A 440 10.47 -31.62 -0.04
N ALA A 441 10.75 -32.71 0.66
CA ALA A 441 10.38 -34.06 0.27
C ALA A 441 9.96 -34.84 1.52
N GLY A 442 8.99 -35.74 1.38
CA GLY A 442 8.56 -36.61 2.48
C GLY A 442 8.02 -37.93 1.97
N PRO A 443 8.08 -39.02 2.76
CA PRO A 443 7.69 -40.35 2.32
C PRO A 443 6.21 -40.49 1.96
N ASP A 444 5.37 -39.60 2.50
CA ASP A 444 3.92 -39.59 2.29
C ASP A 444 3.46 -38.50 1.32
N PHE A 445 4.40 -37.83 0.61
CA PHE A 445 4.06 -36.83 -0.40
C PHE A 445 3.29 -37.49 -1.55
N ARG A 446 2.13 -36.94 -1.87
CA ARG A 446 1.22 -37.49 -2.87
C ARG A 446 1.47 -36.86 -4.22
N LEU A 447 1.31 -37.67 -5.27
CA LEU A 447 1.57 -37.29 -6.65
C LEU A 447 0.74 -36.07 -7.09
N GLU A 448 -0.56 -36.06 -6.82
CA GLU A 448 -1.48 -34.97 -7.21
C GLU A 448 -1.39 -33.72 -6.33
N TYR A 449 -0.65 -33.78 -5.22
CA TYR A 449 -0.57 -32.71 -4.21
C TYR A 449 0.87 -32.24 -4.03
N GLU A 450 1.57 -32.74 -3.01
CA GLU A 450 2.86 -32.20 -2.58
C GLU A 450 3.93 -32.33 -3.68
N ILE A 451 3.98 -33.48 -4.37
CA ILE A 451 4.94 -33.71 -5.47
C ILE A 451 4.68 -32.74 -6.62
N LYS A 452 3.43 -32.66 -7.07
CA LYS A 452 3.00 -31.74 -8.12
C LYS A 452 3.31 -30.28 -7.77
N ASN A 453 3.10 -29.88 -6.53
CA ASN A 453 3.31 -28.50 -6.10
C ASN A 453 4.79 -28.12 -6.14
N VAL A 454 5.68 -29.01 -5.66
CA VAL A 454 7.14 -28.81 -5.76
C VAL A 454 7.61 -28.72 -7.21
N ILE A 455 7.12 -29.59 -8.09
CA ILE A 455 7.52 -29.59 -9.51
C ILE A 455 6.96 -28.36 -10.24
N THR A 456 5.70 -28.00 -9.98
CA THR A 456 5.03 -26.85 -10.62
C THR A 456 5.73 -25.54 -10.25
N VAL A 457 6.08 -25.33 -8.97
CA VAL A 457 6.77 -24.10 -8.55
C VAL A 457 8.17 -24.01 -9.15
N ALA A 458 8.88 -25.14 -9.23
CA ALA A 458 10.21 -25.19 -9.83
C ALA A 458 10.13 -24.88 -11.33
N ALA A 459 9.17 -25.47 -12.05
CA ALA A 459 8.91 -25.17 -13.46
C ALA A 459 8.62 -23.68 -13.68
N LYS A 460 7.67 -23.13 -12.92
CA LYS A 460 7.22 -21.74 -13.01
C LYS A 460 8.37 -20.75 -12.82
N THR A 461 9.13 -20.93 -11.74
CA THR A 461 10.20 -20.00 -11.37
C THR A 461 11.42 -20.15 -12.28
N HIS A 462 11.77 -21.38 -12.67
CA HIS A 462 12.84 -21.63 -13.62
C HIS A 462 12.56 -21.01 -15.01
N HIS A 463 11.36 -21.20 -15.51
CA HIS A 463 10.95 -20.68 -16.82
C HIS A 463 11.02 -19.16 -16.85
N TYR A 464 10.46 -18.50 -15.84
CA TYR A 464 10.49 -17.04 -15.74
C TYR A 464 11.92 -16.51 -15.71
N TRP A 465 12.81 -17.14 -14.94
CA TRP A 465 14.23 -16.78 -14.91
C TRP A 465 14.87 -16.91 -16.30
N SER A 466 14.62 -18.03 -16.98
CA SER A 466 15.25 -18.35 -18.26
C SER A 466 14.80 -17.43 -19.38
N GLU A 467 13.51 -17.08 -19.43
CA GLU A 467 12.95 -16.28 -20.53
C GLU A 467 12.98 -14.78 -20.30
N HIS A 468 12.92 -14.31 -19.06
CA HIS A 468 12.74 -12.88 -18.78
C HIS A 468 13.92 -12.24 -18.05
N ILE A 469 14.63 -13.00 -17.21
CA ILE A 469 15.76 -12.45 -16.44
C ILE A 469 17.07 -12.62 -17.21
N MET A 470 17.29 -13.80 -17.81
CA MET A 470 18.49 -14.05 -18.63
C MET A 470 18.45 -13.34 -19.99
N ALA A 471 17.28 -13.24 -20.63
CA ALA A 471 17.15 -12.64 -21.96
C ALA A 471 17.23 -11.09 -21.95
N GLY A 472 17.02 -10.44 -20.80
CA GLY A 472 17.11 -8.98 -20.65
C GLY A 472 18.50 -8.44 -20.32
N GLY A 473 19.53 -9.31 -20.29
CA GLY A 473 20.90 -8.98 -19.90
C GLY A 473 21.94 -9.04 -21.03
N ALA A 474 21.52 -9.06 -22.30
CA ALA A 474 22.40 -9.02 -23.48
C ALA A 474 22.27 -7.69 -24.23
#